data_AF-X6PC50-F1
#
_entry.id   AF-X6PC50-F1
#
_cell.length_a   1.000
_cell.length_b   1.000
_cell.length_c   1.000
_cell.angle_alpha   90.00
_cell.angle_beta   90.00
_cell.angle_gamma   90.00
#
_symmetry.space_group_name_H-M   'P 1'
#
loop_
_entity.id
_entity.type
_entity.pdbx_description
1 polymer ?
#
loop_
_entity_poly.entity_id
_entity_poly.type
_entity_poly.pdbx_seq_one_letter_code
_entity_poly.pdbx_strand_id
1 'polypeptide(L)'
;MLDRGEESATDKAAKQGFLSAKHSNLSRASTTSNLVTTKGSDDAVYPSYQELKHLLNVREVDLQQVKKSKESQRIEQLETSKLELEKDLEKLQAQMVQLQKGGVVSTTAATNTQASAASAIANSLPQNNATATATTTSGGGDDAYAKYRKMLKMGMPKQSVINKMIQDKVDKSAIDTLESTGELPGGGAASGASTAAPSNPVAALIAGNANATASTTTATATATLTPEEEAKLAPYRKMQKINMPQQSIINKMIQDGIDKALIDKMFGGGKDASKGETKADAKKKEEPQLPPGLKPKKVIQPNVKMRNLHWTPLNPFDVDKTIWKDINDEAVKLDASDLESNFCWKEIERKTPEKTPTSSPEEAEKVTVLDSKRGYNVEIFLGRLKMDNWAIRDAMLKMDENVLQIDAINKLINFVPTPEEADLISQYEDTPNLAAPETYFKIIKSVDSNLKQRLELWSFKIQFSEEVKSEQEKIEAVNRGVQSLRKSTNFKKMLTYVLAVGNYMNGGTKNGAAFGFKLNSLTQLSRSRTVDNKQTLLQYLYVQLEQKDTKVLEFSNDLASLDDATTG
;
A
#
# COMPACT_ATOMS: atom_id res chain seq x y z
N MET A 1 -17.48 -17.67 -72.60
CA MET A 1 -18.84 -17.11 -72.72
C MET A 1 -19.24 -16.71 -71.30
N LEU A 2 -19.17 -15.42 -71.00
CA LEU A 2 -20.35 -14.56 -70.74
C LEU A 2 -21.04 -15.04 -69.45
N ASP A 3 -20.92 -14.33 -68.34
CA ASP A 3 -21.74 -13.13 -68.18
C ASP A 3 -21.15 -12.08 -67.23
N ARG A 4 -21.37 -10.81 -67.59
CA ARG A 4 -21.07 -9.58 -66.86
C ARG A 4 -22.37 -9.14 -66.18
N GLY A 5 -22.34 -8.86 -64.89
CA GLY A 5 -23.27 -7.92 -64.23
C GLY A 5 -22.43 -6.99 -63.37
N GLU A 6 -22.08 -5.79 -63.85
CA GLU A 6 -22.81 -4.54 -63.58
C GLU A 6 -23.05 -4.32 -62.08
N GLU A 7 -21.98 -3.96 -61.38
CA GLU A 7 -22.09 -3.31 -60.08
C GLU A 7 -22.27 -1.79 -60.33
N SER A 8 -23.47 -1.34 -60.00
CA SER A 8 -23.99 0.03 -60.16
C SER A 8 -23.02 1.12 -59.68
N ALA A 9 -22.92 2.19 -60.47
CA ALA A 9 -22.21 3.43 -60.16
C ALA A 9 -22.73 4.17 -58.90
N THR A 10 -23.77 3.66 -58.23
CA THR A 10 -24.26 4.18 -56.94
C THR A 10 -23.48 3.67 -55.73
N ASP A 11 -22.71 2.57 -55.82
CA ASP A 11 -21.98 2.02 -54.66
C ASP A 11 -20.54 2.58 -54.51
N LYS A 12 -19.99 3.16 -55.58
CA LYS A 12 -18.71 3.90 -55.54
C LYS A 12 -18.85 5.31 -54.95
N ALA A 13 -20.04 5.93 -55.06
CA ALA A 13 -20.34 7.21 -54.43
C ALA A 13 -20.65 7.08 -52.92
N ALA A 14 -21.23 5.97 -52.48
CA ALA A 14 -21.50 5.72 -51.06
C ALA A 14 -20.22 5.45 -50.25
N LYS A 15 -19.23 4.75 -50.83
CA LYS A 15 -17.92 4.52 -50.18
C LYS A 15 -16.96 5.72 -50.20
N GLN A 16 -17.10 6.67 -51.14
CA GLN A 16 -16.37 7.94 -51.09
C GLN A 16 -17.07 9.01 -50.22
N GLY A 17 -18.39 8.91 -50.01
CA GLY A 17 -19.11 9.75 -49.05
C GLY A 17 -18.91 9.36 -47.58
N PHE A 18 -18.59 8.09 -47.29
CA PHE A 18 -18.48 7.59 -45.90
C PHE A 18 -17.08 7.75 -45.28
N LEU A 19 -16.05 8.04 -46.08
CA LEU A 19 -14.70 8.37 -45.59
C LEU A 19 -14.47 9.89 -45.41
N SER A 20 -15.33 10.73 -45.99
CA SER A 20 -15.26 12.19 -45.83
C SER A 20 -16.02 12.71 -44.60
N ALA A 21 -16.98 11.95 -44.05
CA ALA A 21 -17.76 12.33 -42.87
C ALA A 21 -17.11 11.96 -41.52
N LYS A 22 -15.98 11.23 -41.51
CA LYS A 22 -15.23 10.88 -40.28
C LYS A 22 -14.02 11.78 -40.00
N HIS A 23 -13.70 12.74 -40.86
CA HIS A 23 -12.59 13.68 -40.66
C HIS A 23 -13.02 15.14 -40.45
N SER A 24 -14.32 15.43 -40.31
CA SER A 24 -14.85 16.80 -40.21
C SER A 24 -15.61 17.14 -38.92
N ASN A 25 -15.59 16.26 -37.90
CA ASN A 25 -16.23 16.53 -36.59
C ASN A 25 -15.28 16.55 -35.39
N LEU A 26 -13.97 16.72 -35.61
CA LEU A 26 -12.97 16.90 -34.55
C LEU A 26 -12.24 18.25 -34.58
N SER A 27 -12.80 19.28 -35.23
CA SER A 27 -12.21 20.64 -35.24
C SER A 27 -13.13 21.73 -34.67
N ARG A 28 -14.09 21.37 -33.80
CA ARG A 28 -14.98 22.36 -33.18
C ARG A 28 -15.53 21.90 -31.82
N ALA A 29 -14.65 21.57 -30.89
CA ALA A 29 -14.96 21.60 -29.46
C ALA A 29 -13.99 22.60 -28.83
N SER A 30 -14.44 23.85 -28.86
CA SER A 30 -13.78 24.99 -28.25
C SER A 30 -13.56 24.75 -26.76
N THR A 31 -12.31 24.94 -26.33
CA THR A 31 -11.96 25.43 -25.01
C THR A 31 -12.74 26.73 -24.77
N THR A 32 -13.89 26.63 -24.13
CA THR A 32 -14.59 27.74 -23.48
C THR A 32 -15.01 27.23 -22.11
N SER A 33 -14.04 27.24 -21.18
CA SER A 33 -14.35 27.33 -19.77
C SER A 33 -14.84 28.75 -19.52
N ASN A 34 -16.10 28.87 -19.11
CA ASN A 34 -16.67 30.11 -18.59
C ASN A 34 -15.93 30.50 -17.31
N LEU A 35 -14.94 31.38 -17.45
CA LEU A 35 -14.48 32.22 -16.35
C LEU A 35 -15.49 33.35 -16.20
N VAL A 36 -16.20 33.39 -15.08
CA VAL A 36 -17.02 34.54 -14.69
C VAL A 36 -16.07 35.73 -14.53
N THR A 37 -16.23 36.70 -15.42
CA THR A 37 -15.52 37.98 -15.42
C THR A 37 -16.10 38.92 -14.35
N THR A 38 -15.24 39.42 -13.46
CA THR A 38 -15.41 40.75 -12.87
C THR A 38 -14.42 41.71 -13.53
N LYS A 39 -14.99 42.61 -14.33
CA LYS A 39 -14.46 43.79 -15.04
C LYS A 39 -12.97 44.17 -14.86
N GLY A 40 -12.26 44.21 -15.99
CA GLY A 40 -11.67 45.47 -16.49
C GLY A 40 -10.16 45.55 -16.63
N SER A 41 -9.61 45.09 -17.76
CA SER A 41 -8.59 45.74 -18.63
C SER A 41 -7.89 44.68 -19.49
N ASP A 42 -7.74 44.98 -20.78
CA ASP A 42 -7.18 44.11 -21.81
C ASP A 42 -5.68 43.85 -21.59
N ASP A 43 -5.33 42.66 -21.12
CA ASP A 43 -4.00 42.06 -21.32
C ASP A 43 -4.21 40.60 -21.76
N ALA A 44 -3.74 40.27 -22.98
CA ALA A 44 -3.77 38.91 -23.48
C ALA A 44 -2.93 38.00 -22.57
N VAL A 45 -3.58 37.05 -21.89
CA VAL A 45 -2.94 36.12 -20.96
C VAL A 45 -1.98 35.21 -21.74
N TYR A 46 -0.70 35.55 -21.74
CA TYR A 46 0.37 34.65 -22.18
C TYR A 46 0.57 33.56 -21.12
N PRO A 47 0.66 32.27 -21.50
CA PRO A 47 1.04 31.20 -20.58
C PRO A 47 2.39 31.52 -19.90
N SER A 48 2.50 31.22 -18.61
CA SER A 48 3.73 31.43 -17.85
C SER A 48 4.86 30.53 -18.38
N TYR A 49 6.11 30.94 -18.15
CA TYR A 49 7.30 30.16 -18.52
C TYR A 49 7.26 28.71 -18.02
N GLN A 50 6.71 28.48 -16.83
CA GLN A 50 6.60 27.14 -16.24
C GLN A 50 5.52 26.30 -16.91
N GLU A 51 4.41 26.91 -17.31
CA GLU A 51 3.33 26.24 -18.07
C GLU A 51 3.82 25.81 -19.46
N LEU A 52 4.54 26.68 -20.18
CA LEU A 52 5.13 26.33 -21.48
C LEU A 52 6.16 25.19 -21.35
N LYS A 53 6.99 25.22 -20.31
CA LYS A 53 7.97 24.16 -20.05
C LYS A 53 7.30 22.82 -19.70
N HIS A 54 6.21 22.84 -18.95
CA HIS A 54 5.43 21.64 -18.65
C HIS A 54 4.78 21.08 -19.91
N LEU A 55 4.14 21.91 -20.73
CA LEU A 55 3.53 21.51 -22.00
C LEU A 55 4.56 20.93 -22.97
N LEU A 56 5.77 21.50 -23.03
CA LEU A 56 6.88 20.98 -23.84
C LEU A 56 7.29 19.57 -23.40
N ASN A 57 7.44 19.34 -22.09
CA ASN A 57 7.78 18.02 -21.54
C ASN A 57 6.67 16.99 -21.84
N VAL A 58 5.39 17.35 -21.68
CA VAL A 58 4.26 16.48 -22.02
C VAL A 58 4.30 16.11 -23.51
N ARG A 59 4.55 17.09 -24.39
CA ARG A 59 4.66 16.85 -25.84
C ARG A 59 5.82 15.96 -26.20
N GLU A 60 6.96 16.08 -25.51
CA GLU A 60 8.13 15.23 -25.75
C GLU A 60 7.86 13.77 -25.40
N VAL A 61 7.13 13.52 -24.30
CA VAL A 61 6.68 12.18 -23.90
C VAL A 61 5.71 11.60 -24.93
N ASP A 62 4.71 12.38 -25.38
CA ASP A 62 3.76 11.97 -26.42
C ASP A 62 4.50 11.58 -27.71
N LEU A 63 5.50 12.38 -28.10
CA LEU A 63 6.30 12.17 -29.31
C LEU A 63 7.13 10.88 -29.22
N GLN A 64 7.70 10.56 -28.06
CA GLN A 64 8.39 9.29 -27.83
C GLN A 64 7.44 8.09 -27.89
N GLN A 65 6.21 8.25 -27.42
CA GLN A 65 5.22 7.17 -27.44
C GLN A 65 4.68 6.92 -28.86
N VAL A 66 4.38 7.97 -29.62
CA VAL A 66 3.85 7.87 -30.99
C VAL A 66 4.93 7.41 -31.98
N LYS A 67 6.21 7.76 -31.75
CA LYS A 67 7.34 7.22 -32.55
C LYS A 67 7.45 5.70 -32.50
N LYS A 68 7.03 5.06 -31.40
CA LYS A 68 6.98 3.58 -31.29
C LYS A 68 5.85 2.97 -32.13
N SER A 69 4.75 3.71 -32.34
CA SER A 69 3.56 3.25 -33.08
C SER A 69 3.62 3.49 -34.60
N LYS A 70 4.71 4.07 -35.12
CA LYS A 70 4.92 4.37 -36.56
C LYS A 70 3.80 5.17 -37.23
N GLU A 71 3.11 6.03 -36.48
CA GLU A 71 2.00 6.85 -36.98
C GLU A 71 2.53 8.18 -37.56
N SER A 72 3.07 8.15 -38.79
CA SER A 72 3.83 9.24 -39.39
C SER A 72 3.13 10.61 -39.39
N GLN A 73 1.82 10.66 -39.64
CA GLN A 73 1.07 11.93 -39.67
C GLN A 73 0.93 12.58 -38.28
N ARG A 74 0.78 11.76 -37.24
CA ARG A 74 0.67 12.25 -35.85
C ARG A 74 2.02 12.69 -35.30
N ILE A 75 3.10 12.04 -35.73
CA ILE A 75 4.48 12.45 -35.41
C ILE A 75 4.75 13.85 -35.99
N GLU A 76 4.42 14.08 -37.27
CA GLU A 76 4.64 15.37 -37.93
C GLU A 76 3.83 16.52 -37.26
N GLN A 77 2.58 16.26 -36.88
CA GLN A 77 1.76 17.22 -36.13
C GLN A 77 2.34 17.55 -34.76
N LEU A 78 2.83 16.54 -34.02
CA LEU A 78 3.43 16.73 -32.70
C LEU A 78 4.80 17.43 -32.81
N GLU A 79 5.60 17.15 -33.83
CA GLU A 79 6.89 17.81 -34.08
C GLU A 79 6.69 19.29 -34.43
N THR A 80 5.70 19.61 -35.26
CA THR A 80 5.34 21.00 -35.59
C THR A 80 4.84 21.76 -34.36
N SER A 81 3.96 21.14 -33.56
CA SER A 81 3.46 21.72 -32.32
C SER A 81 4.57 21.91 -31.28
N LYS A 82 5.56 21.00 -31.21
CA LYS A 82 6.73 21.13 -30.34
C LYS A 82 7.59 22.32 -30.73
N LEU A 83 7.88 22.48 -32.03
CA LEU A 83 8.69 23.59 -32.55
C LEU A 83 8.06 24.96 -32.23
N GLU A 84 6.74 25.06 -32.29
CA GLU A 84 6.02 26.30 -31.97
C GLU A 84 6.14 26.66 -30.47
N LEU A 85 6.00 25.67 -29.59
CA LEU A 85 6.19 25.86 -28.14
C LEU A 85 7.62 26.25 -27.77
N GLU A 86 8.63 25.70 -28.46
CA GLU A 86 10.04 26.08 -28.27
C GLU A 86 10.30 27.54 -28.66
N LYS A 87 9.72 28.00 -29.78
CA LYS A 87 9.80 29.42 -30.19
C LYS A 87 9.15 30.35 -29.19
N ASP A 88 7.98 29.99 -28.66
CA ASP A 88 7.29 30.79 -27.65
C ASP A 88 8.09 30.86 -26.34
N LEU A 89 8.71 29.76 -25.94
CA LEU A 89 9.59 29.71 -24.77
C LEU A 89 10.83 30.61 -24.95
N GLU A 90 11.46 30.58 -26.13
CA GLU A 90 12.62 31.40 -26.46
C GLU A 90 12.25 32.90 -26.49
N LYS A 91 11.09 33.24 -27.04
CA LYS A 91 10.56 34.61 -27.04
C LYS A 91 10.31 35.13 -25.63
N LEU A 92 9.76 34.30 -24.75
CA LEU A 92 9.53 34.65 -23.35
C LEU A 92 10.86 34.81 -22.57
N GLN A 93 11.85 33.95 -22.83
CA GLN A 93 13.19 34.11 -22.26
C GLN A 93 13.86 35.41 -22.72
N ALA A 94 13.76 35.74 -24.02
CA ALA A 94 14.28 37.00 -24.54
C ALA A 94 13.60 38.22 -23.89
N GLN A 95 12.29 38.14 -23.64
CA GLN A 95 11.54 39.18 -22.93
C GLN A 95 11.97 39.32 -21.45
N MET A 96 12.21 38.21 -20.75
CA MET A 96 12.73 38.24 -19.38
C MET A 96 14.13 38.85 -19.31
N VAL A 97 15.00 38.57 -20.29
CA VAL A 97 16.34 39.17 -20.38
C VAL A 97 16.28 40.67 -20.70
N GLN A 98 15.32 41.11 -21.53
CA GLN A 98 15.05 42.53 -21.79
C GLN A 98 14.58 43.26 -20.52
N LEU A 99 13.68 42.66 -19.74
CA LEU A 99 13.20 43.21 -18.46
C LEU A 99 14.31 43.29 -17.41
N GLN A 100 15.25 42.34 -17.40
CA GLN A 100 16.45 42.41 -16.55
C GLN A 100 17.45 43.49 -16.98
N LYS A 101 17.46 43.88 -18.25
CA LYS A 101 18.31 44.95 -18.79
C LYS A 101 17.69 46.35 -18.70
N GLY A 102 16.36 46.45 -18.56
CA GLY A 102 15.62 47.71 -18.45
C GLY A 102 15.51 48.29 -17.03
N GLY A 103 16.04 47.60 -16.02
CA GLY A 103 15.94 48.00 -14.61
C GLY A 103 17.04 48.94 -14.12
N VAL A 104 17.30 50.08 -14.78
CA VAL A 104 18.02 51.24 -14.20
C VAL A 104 17.43 52.52 -14.80
N VAL A 105 17.19 53.54 -13.93
CA VAL A 105 16.53 54.86 -14.14
C VAL A 105 15.01 54.79 -13.93
N SER A 106 14.34 55.39 -12.94
CA SER A 106 14.59 56.59 -12.14
C SER A 106 13.83 56.54 -10.80
N THR A 107 14.52 56.79 -9.68
CA THR A 107 14.10 57.75 -8.63
C THR A 107 15.34 58.26 -7.91
N THR A 108 15.70 59.50 -8.22
CA THR A 108 16.67 60.33 -7.49
C THR A 108 16.10 60.79 -6.14
N ALA A 109 16.86 60.61 -5.06
CA ALA A 109 17.23 61.69 -4.14
C ALA A 109 18.33 61.25 -3.13
N ALA A 110 19.51 61.87 -3.27
CA ALA A 110 20.51 62.25 -2.24
C ALA A 110 21.08 61.16 -1.31
N THR A 111 22.39 60.97 -1.10
CA THR A 111 23.58 61.81 -1.33
C THR A 111 24.85 60.95 -1.14
N ASN A 112 25.80 61.09 -2.08
CA ASN A 112 27.25 61.27 -1.87
C ASN A 112 28.06 60.29 -0.97
N THR A 113 28.99 59.52 -1.56
CA THR A 113 30.44 59.88 -1.72
C THR A 113 31.34 58.63 -1.89
N GLN A 114 32.09 58.59 -3.01
CA GLN A 114 33.43 57.97 -3.23
C GLN A 114 33.64 56.45 -2.97
N ALA A 115 34.55 55.72 -3.61
CA ALA A 115 35.41 55.82 -4.79
C ALA A 115 36.24 54.51 -4.83
N SER A 116 36.93 54.29 -5.96
CA SER A 116 38.06 53.36 -6.19
C SER A 116 37.67 51.90 -6.53
N ALA A 117 37.95 51.41 -7.75
CA ALA A 117 39.23 51.07 -8.41
C ALA A 117 39.45 49.54 -8.28
N ALA A 118 39.38 48.73 -9.33
CA ALA A 118 40.25 48.59 -10.51
C ALA A 118 41.15 47.33 -10.39
N SER A 119 41.42 46.74 -11.56
CA SER A 119 42.46 45.76 -11.89
C SER A 119 42.15 44.28 -11.57
N ALA A 120 42.00 43.32 -12.50
CA ALA A 120 42.58 43.00 -13.81
C ALA A 120 43.68 41.90 -13.78
N ILE A 121 43.70 41.12 -14.86
CA ILE A 121 44.80 40.30 -15.44
C ILE A 121 44.93 38.86 -14.86
N ALA A 122 44.46 37.81 -15.55
CA ALA A 122 45.04 37.03 -16.69
C ALA A 122 46.21 36.09 -16.25
N ASN A 123 46.52 34.92 -16.82
CA ASN A 123 46.07 34.15 -17.99
C ASN A 123 46.72 32.73 -17.94
N SER A 124 46.33 31.87 -18.90
CA SER A 124 47.02 30.67 -19.46
C SER A 124 47.01 29.33 -18.68
N LEU A 125 46.41 28.21 -19.14
CA LEU A 125 46.57 27.32 -20.34
C LEU A 125 47.88 26.47 -20.32
N PRO A 126 47.98 25.27 -20.94
CA PRO A 126 46.97 24.22 -21.26
C PRO A 126 47.48 22.73 -21.24
N GLN A 127 46.57 21.82 -21.60
CA GLN A 127 46.71 20.53 -22.33
C GLN A 127 47.10 19.17 -21.67
N ASN A 128 46.18 18.22 -21.91
CA ASN A 128 46.31 16.86 -22.49
C ASN A 128 46.70 15.62 -21.65
N ASN A 129 45.67 14.75 -21.55
CA ASN A 129 45.57 13.37 -22.04
C ASN A 129 46.26 12.20 -21.30
N ALA A 130 45.51 11.09 -21.25
CA ALA A 130 45.92 9.68 -21.31
C ALA A 130 45.38 8.76 -20.20
N THR A 131 44.87 7.65 -20.72
CA THR A 131 44.16 6.50 -20.17
C THR A 131 45.06 5.51 -19.42
N ALA A 132 44.43 4.74 -18.52
CA ALA A 132 44.59 3.28 -18.32
C ALA A 132 45.29 2.72 -17.05
N THR A 133 44.64 1.67 -16.53
CA THR A 133 45.14 0.48 -15.78
C THR A 133 45.59 0.68 -14.32
N ALA A 134 44.81 0.20 -13.33
CA ALA A 134 44.83 -1.16 -12.73
C ALA A 134 46.14 -1.44 -11.96
N THR A 135 46.16 -1.79 -10.67
CA THR A 135 45.80 -3.12 -10.14
C THR A 135 46.09 -3.15 -8.62
N THR A 136 45.12 -3.66 -7.85
CA THR A 136 45.11 -4.42 -6.56
C THR A 136 46.13 -4.10 -5.45
N THR A 137 45.83 -4.25 -4.16
CA THR A 137 45.48 -5.48 -3.40
C THR A 137 45.27 -5.02 -1.93
N SER A 138 44.50 -5.56 -1.00
CA SER A 138 43.51 -6.66 -0.88
C SER A 138 43.08 -6.71 0.59
N GLY A 139 41.83 -7.09 0.88
CA GLY A 139 41.40 -7.50 2.23
C GLY A 139 39.93 -7.94 2.29
N GLY A 140 39.66 -9.23 2.07
CA GLY A 140 38.51 -10.01 2.54
C GLY A 140 37.08 -9.56 2.16
N GLY A 141 36.52 -10.09 1.07
CA GLY A 141 35.12 -9.88 0.69
C GLY A 141 34.22 -11.03 1.14
N ASP A 142 33.39 -10.78 2.15
CA ASP A 142 32.23 -11.62 2.46
C ASP A 142 31.13 -11.33 1.42
N ASP A 143 30.64 -12.37 0.72
CA ASP A 143 29.44 -12.28 -0.11
C ASP A 143 28.23 -11.96 0.77
N ALA A 144 27.85 -10.68 0.81
CA ALA A 144 26.75 -10.15 1.61
C ALA A 144 25.39 -10.84 1.32
N TYR A 145 25.28 -11.56 0.19
CA TYR A 145 24.03 -12.18 -0.25
C TYR A 145 24.04 -13.72 -0.24
N ALA A 146 25.15 -14.35 0.17
CA ALA A 146 25.31 -15.82 0.18
C ALA A 146 24.21 -16.55 0.97
N LYS A 147 23.78 -15.97 2.11
CA LYS A 147 22.71 -16.49 2.97
C LYS A 147 21.39 -16.65 2.21
N TYR A 148 21.00 -15.64 1.43
CA TYR A 148 19.72 -15.62 0.71
C TYR A 148 19.75 -16.54 -0.53
N ARG A 149 20.91 -16.64 -1.20
CA ARG A 149 21.11 -17.63 -2.27
C ARG A 149 21.00 -19.06 -1.76
N LYS A 150 21.54 -19.35 -0.58
CA LYS A 150 21.42 -20.67 0.05
C LYS A 150 19.96 -21.00 0.38
N MET A 151 19.17 -20.03 0.84
CA MET A 151 17.73 -20.23 1.10
C MET A 151 16.95 -20.54 -0.19
N LEU A 152 17.24 -19.85 -1.30
CA LEU A 152 16.65 -20.14 -2.60
C LEU A 152 17.06 -21.53 -3.11
N LYS A 153 18.33 -21.92 -2.91
CA LYS A 153 18.85 -23.25 -3.28
C LYS A 153 18.27 -24.38 -2.43
N MET A 154 17.82 -24.09 -1.22
CA MET A 154 17.14 -25.02 -0.31
C MET A 154 15.62 -25.11 -0.56
N GLY A 155 15.10 -24.48 -1.62
CA GLY A 155 13.69 -24.58 -2.02
C GLY A 155 12.73 -23.69 -1.22
N MET A 156 13.24 -22.68 -0.50
CA MET A 156 12.40 -21.72 0.20
C MET A 156 11.67 -20.81 -0.82
N PRO A 157 10.36 -20.53 -0.63
CA PRO A 157 9.63 -19.65 -1.55
C PRO A 157 10.27 -18.27 -1.68
N LYS A 158 10.35 -17.74 -2.91
CA LYS A 158 11.00 -16.44 -3.22
C LYS A 158 10.48 -15.31 -2.34
N GLN A 159 9.17 -15.26 -2.10
CA GLN A 159 8.55 -14.24 -1.26
C GLN A 159 9.00 -14.30 0.21
N SER A 160 9.25 -15.51 0.73
CA SER A 160 9.75 -15.69 2.09
C SER A 160 11.20 -15.19 2.23
N VAL A 161 12.01 -15.36 1.19
CA VAL A 161 13.39 -14.84 1.15
C VAL A 161 13.40 -13.31 1.03
N ILE A 162 12.50 -12.73 0.21
CA ILE A 162 12.31 -11.27 0.10
C ILE A 162 11.89 -10.67 1.45
N ASN A 163 10.89 -11.25 2.12
CA ASN A 163 10.46 -10.80 3.45
C ASN A 163 11.61 -10.90 4.47
N LYS A 164 12.47 -11.91 4.34
CA LYS A 164 13.66 -12.04 5.17
C LYS A 164 14.72 -10.97 4.87
N MET A 165 14.91 -10.61 3.60
CA MET A 165 15.82 -9.52 3.19
C MET A 165 15.31 -8.14 3.65
N ILE A 166 14.00 -7.90 3.60
CA ILE A 166 13.36 -6.69 4.13
C ILE A 166 13.57 -6.62 5.65
N GLN A 167 13.37 -7.75 6.36
CA GLN A 167 13.58 -7.84 7.80
C GLN A 167 15.05 -7.58 8.20
N ASP A 168 15.99 -8.11 7.43
CA ASP A 168 17.43 -7.95 7.65
C ASP A 168 17.96 -6.58 7.10
N LYS A 169 17.07 -5.69 6.64
CA LYS A 169 17.34 -4.34 6.11
C LYS A 169 18.35 -4.30 4.95
N VAL A 170 18.24 -5.27 4.06
CA VAL A 170 19.06 -5.35 2.84
C VAL A 170 18.66 -4.24 1.85
N ASP A 171 19.63 -3.74 1.07
CA ASP A 171 19.41 -2.69 0.07
C ASP A 171 18.21 -2.98 -0.84
N LYS A 172 17.33 -1.98 -0.97
CA LYS A 172 16.08 -2.06 -1.74
C LYS A 172 16.31 -2.45 -3.20
N SER A 173 17.42 -2.01 -3.81
CA SER A 173 17.80 -2.38 -5.18
C SER A 173 18.07 -3.87 -5.38
N ALA A 174 18.61 -4.56 -4.37
CA ALA A 174 18.84 -6.01 -4.43
C ALA A 174 17.54 -6.80 -4.24
N ILE A 175 16.59 -6.26 -3.49
CA ILE A 175 15.24 -6.82 -3.32
C ILE A 175 14.45 -6.69 -4.63
N ASP A 176 14.45 -5.50 -5.24
CA ASP A 176 13.77 -5.23 -6.52
C ASP A 176 14.35 -6.11 -7.65
N THR A 177 15.67 -6.38 -7.62
CA THR A 177 16.33 -7.28 -8.57
C THR A 177 15.90 -8.74 -8.38
N LEU A 178 15.78 -9.23 -7.14
CA LEU A 178 15.31 -10.59 -6.86
C LEU A 178 13.83 -10.77 -7.22
N GLU A 179 13.00 -9.75 -7.02
CA GLU A 179 11.59 -9.75 -7.39
C GLU A 179 11.39 -9.78 -8.91
N SER A 180 12.22 -9.02 -9.64
CA SER A 180 12.12 -8.90 -11.11
C SER A 180 12.81 -10.03 -11.88
N THR A 181 13.99 -10.46 -11.43
CA THR A 181 14.85 -11.41 -12.18
C THR A 181 14.90 -12.80 -11.55
N GLY A 182 14.53 -12.93 -10.28
CA GLY A 182 14.68 -14.17 -9.53
C GLY A 182 16.12 -14.47 -9.09
N GLU A 183 17.08 -13.57 -9.33
CA GLU A 183 18.49 -13.73 -9.00
C GLU A 183 19.03 -12.52 -8.22
N LEU A 184 20.03 -12.75 -7.36
CA LEU A 184 20.67 -11.69 -6.56
C LEU A 184 21.95 -11.16 -7.25
N PRO A 185 22.30 -9.86 -7.10
CA PRO A 185 23.49 -9.27 -7.74
C PRO A 185 24.81 -9.91 -7.27
N GLY A 186 25.74 -10.17 -8.19
CA GLY A 186 27.09 -10.70 -7.88
C GLY A 186 27.30 -12.21 -8.06
N GLY A 187 26.36 -12.91 -8.72
CA GLY A 187 26.56 -14.31 -9.11
C GLY A 187 27.33 -14.41 -10.43
N GLY A 188 28.57 -14.90 -10.40
CA GLY A 188 29.31 -15.22 -11.62
C GLY A 188 28.63 -16.37 -12.37
N ALA A 189 28.18 -16.10 -13.60
CA ALA A 189 27.75 -17.11 -14.54
C ALA A 189 28.94 -17.52 -15.43
N ALA A 190 29.28 -18.80 -15.44
CA ALA A 190 30.02 -19.42 -16.53
C ALA A 190 29.05 -20.33 -17.29
N SER A 191 28.92 -20.09 -18.60
CA SER A 191 28.14 -20.88 -19.55
C SER A 191 29.05 -21.40 -20.68
N GLY A 192 28.68 -22.56 -21.25
CA GLY A 192 29.26 -23.19 -22.46
C GLY A 192 29.45 -24.71 -22.25
N ALA A 193 28.53 -25.60 -22.65
CA ALA A 193 28.25 -26.14 -24.00
C ALA A 193 29.50 -26.76 -24.66
N SER A 194 29.56 -27.96 -25.27
CA SER A 194 28.63 -29.02 -25.71
C SER A 194 29.51 -30.24 -26.11
N THR A 195 29.01 -31.49 -26.07
CA THR A 195 29.26 -32.53 -27.09
C THR A 195 28.39 -33.77 -26.84
N ALA A 196 28.02 -34.45 -27.94
CA ALA A 196 26.96 -35.43 -28.07
C ALA A 196 27.40 -36.92 -27.97
N ALA A 197 26.37 -37.78 -27.78
CA ALA A 197 26.19 -39.26 -27.71
C ALA A 197 27.11 -40.20 -28.57
N PRO A 198 27.03 -41.58 -28.56
CA PRO A 198 26.07 -42.55 -27.96
C PRO A 198 26.66 -43.91 -27.40
N SER A 199 25.76 -44.83 -26.97
CA SER A 199 25.77 -46.34 -27.01
C SER A 199 26.68 -47.24 -26.11
N ASN A 200 26.01 -48.02 -25.20
CA ASN A 200 26.11 -49.47 -24.77
C ASN A 200 27.40 -50.33 -24.97
N PRO A 201 27.54 -51.55 -24.37
CA PRO A 201 26.96 -52.22 -23.17
C PRO A 201 28.04 -52.97 -22.31
N VAL A 202 27.66 -53.79 -21.30
CA VAL A 202 28.19 -55.16 -21.00
C VAL A 202 27.63 -55.67 -19.66
N ALA A 203 27.34 -56.98 -19.65
CA ALA A 203 26.67 -57.76 -18.63
C ALA A 203 27.62 -58.47 -17.61
N ALA A 204 26.97 -59.17 -16.68
CA ALA A 204 27.40 -60.31 -15.84
C ALA A 204 27.91 -59.99 -14.42
N LEU A 205 27.25 -60.39 -13.32
CA LEU A 205 26.89 -61.72 -12.75
C LEU A 205 28.02 -62.38 -11.93
N ILE A 206 27.74 -62.60 -10.63
CA ILE A 206 27.98 -63.79 -9.78
C ILE A 206 28.60 -63.53 -8.39
N ALA A 207 28.03 -64.27 -7.42
CA ALA A 207 28.45 -64.61 -6.05
C ALA A 207 28.11 -63.59 -4.95
N GLY A 208 27.59 -63.98 -3.78
CA GLY A 208 27.38 -65.30 -3.20
C GLY A 208 26.58 -65.20 -1.89
N ASN A 209 26.09 -66.37 -1.47
CA ASN A 209 25.13 -66.62 -0.40
C ASN A 209 25.81 -66.80 0.98
N ALA A 210 25.14 -66.44 2.09
CA ALA A 210 25.16 -67.07 3.45
C ALA A 210 24.54 -66.08 4.47
N ASN A 211 23.33 -66.29 5.02
CA ASN A 211 22.92 -67.19 6.13
C ASN A 211 23.61 -66.83 7.46
N ALA A 212 23.00 -66.70 8.65
CA ALA A 212 21.69 -67.08 9.20
C ALA A 212 21.43 -66.30 10.51
N THR A 213 20.18 -66.35 11.01
CA THR A 213 19.66 -66.43 12.40
C THR A 213 18.49 -65.46 12.59
N ALA A 214 17.25 -65.88 12.30
CA ALA A 214 16.34 -66.65 13.16
C ALA A 214 15.81 -65.85 14.36
N SER A 215 14.52 -65.47 14.33
CA SER A 215 13.50 -66.03 15.24
C SER A 215 12.11 -65.38 15.03
N THR A 216 11.20 -66.22 14.54
CA THR A 216 9.87 -66.47 15.11
C THR A 216 8.79 -65.39 15.02
N THR A 217 8.01 -65.56 13.96
CA THR A 217 6.55 -65.40 13.90
C THR A 217 5.81 -66.00 15.11
N THR A 218 4.86 -65.25 15.66
CA THR A 218 3.54 -65.80 16.02
C THR A 218 2.50 -65.06 15.19
N ALA A 219 1.90 -65.79 14.25
CA ALA A 219 0.78 -65.34 13.46
C ALA A 219 -0.51 -65.52 14.26
N THR A 220 -1.39 -64.51 14.24
CA THR A 220 -2.82 -64.73 14.43
C THR A 220 -3.63 -63.77 13.56
N ALA A 221 -4.30 -64.37 12.57
CA ALA A 221 -5.57 -63.96 11.93
C ALA A 221 -5.69 -62.59 11.26
N THR A 222 -5.56 -62.62 9.94
CA THR A 222 -6.28 -61.77 8.98
C THR A 222 -7.77 -61.67 9.29
N ALA A 223 -8.27 -60.46 9.57
CA ALA A 223 -9.69 -60.13 9.50
C ALA A 223 -9.94 -59.31 8.23
N THR A 224 -10.13 -60.01 7.11
CA THR A 224 -10.55 -59.46 5.82
C THR A 224 -11.71 -58.48 6.00
N LEU A 225 -11.55 -57.25 5.52
CA LEU A 225 -12.65 -56.30 5.33
C LEU A 225 -13.64 -56.91 4.34
N THR A 226 -14.93 -56.81 4.63
CA THR A 226 -15.96 -57.26 3.69
C THR A 226 -16.00 -56.34 2.45
N PRO A 227 -16.43 -56.84 1.27
CA PRO A 227 -16.49 -56.03 0.04
C PRO A 227 -17.34 -54.76 0.18
N GLU A 228 -18.37 -54.77 1.04
CA GLU A 228 -19.22 -53.61 1.33
C GLU A 228 -18.52 -52.55 2.21
N GLU A 229 -17.68 -52.98 3.15
CA GLU A 229 -16.87 -52.08 3.98
C GLU A 229 -15.77 -51.39 3.16
N GLU A 230 -15.17 -52.10 2.20
CA GLU A 230 -14.16 -51.52 1.30
C GLU A 230 -14.77 -50.50 0.32
N ALA A 231 -16.02 -50.72 -0.13
CA ALA A 231 -16.76 -49.74 -0.93
C ALA A 231 -17.03 -48.44 -0.17
N LYS A 232 -17.36 -48.52 1.13
CA LYS A 232 -17.56 -47.35 2.00
C LYS A 232 -16.24 -46.60 2.29
N LEU A 233 -15.11 -47.30 2.31
CA LEU A 233 -13.78 -46.72 2.55
C LEU A 233 -13.09 -46.15 1.28
N ALA A 234 -13.54 -46.54 0.09
CA ALA A 234 -12.92 -46.16 -1.18
C ALA A 234 -12.84 -44.64 -1.45
N PRO A 235 -13.86 -43.81 -1.12
CA PRO A 235 -13.77 -42.35 -1.27
C PRO A 235 -12.67 -41.74 -0.40
N TYR A 236 -12.53 -42.20 0.84
CA TYR A 236 -11.54 -41.70 1.79
C TYR A 236 -10.12 -42.18 1.45
N ARG A 237 -9.98 -43.38 0.85
CA ARG A 237 -8.70 -43.86 0.26
C ARG A 237 -8.26 -42.98 -0.91
N LYS A 238 -9.20 -42.49 -1.74
CA LYS A 238 -8.89 -41.53 -2.81
C LYS A 238 -8.44 -40.19 -2.25
N MET A 239 -9.09 -39.68 -1.20
CA MET A 239 -8.66 -38.43 -0.53
C MET A 239 -7.25 -38.55 0.07
N GLN A 240 -6.90 -39.72 0.62
CA GLN A 240 -5.54 -40.00 1.09
C GLN A 240 -4.50 -39.98 -0.05
N LYS A 241 -4.85 -40.50 -1.23
CA LYS A 241 -3.98 -40.47 -2.43
C LYS A 241 -3.81 -39.07 -3.02
N ILE A 242 -4.72 -38.14 -2.73
CA ILE A 242 -4.63 -36.72 -3.14
C ILE A 242 -3.88 -35.88 -2.07
N ASN A 243 -3.21 -36.53 -1.11
CA ASN A 243 -2.35 -35.92 -0.10
C ASN A 243 -3.08 -34.98 0.88
N MET A 244 -4.35 -35.29 1.17
CA MET A 244 -5.15 -34.55 2.14
C MET A 244 -4.80 -34.95 3.59
N PRO A 245 -4.79 -34.02 4.57
CA PRO A 245 -4.38 -34.33 5.94
C PRO A 245 -5.25 -35.41 6.58
N GLN A 246 -4.62 -36.40 7.22
CA GLN A 246 -5.32 -37.57 7.78
C GLN A 246 -6.42 -37.18 8.78
N GLN A 247 -6.19 -36.14 9.60
CA GLN A 247 -7.16 -35.67 10.58
C GLN A 247 -8.44 -35.11 9.92
N SER A 248 -8.31 -34.45 8.76
CA SER A 248 -9.44 -33.93 8.00
C SER A 248 -10.29 -35.05 7.40
N ILE A 249 -9.64 -36.14 6.97
CA ILE A 249 -10.33 -37.33 6.46
C ILE A 249 -11.06 -38.03 7.60
N ILE A 250 -10.43 -38.19 8.78
CA ILE A 250 -11.06 -38.79 9.97
C ILE A 250 -12.29 -37.98 10.40
N ASN A 251 -12.18 -36.65 10.48
CA ASN A 251 -13.30 -35.80 10.85
C ASN A 251 -14.46 -35.91 9.84
N LYS A 252 -14.15 -36.04 8.54
CA LYS A 252 -15.15 -36.23 7.50
C LYS A 252 -15.81 -37.62 7.57
N MET A 253 -15.06 -38.66 7.88
CA MET A 253 -15.61 -40.01 8.12
C MET A 253 -16.52 -40.05 9.35
N ILE A 254 -16.17 -39.31 10.42
CA ILE A 254 -17.03 -39.16 11.61
C ILE A 254 -18.32 -38.41 11.24
N GLN A 255 -18.21 -37.35 10.44
CA GLN A 255 -19.36 -36.56 9.98
C GLN A 255 -20.31 -37.36 9.09
N ASP A 256 -19.77 -38.22 8.22
CA ASP A 256 -20.55 -39.08 7.33
C ASP A 256 -21.08 -40.34 8.05
N GLY A 257 -20.87 -40.46 9.36
CA GLY A 257 -21.44 -41.52 10.21
C GLY A 257 -20.75 -42.87 10.04
N ILE A 258 -19.51 -42.91 9.57
CA ILE A 258 -18.75 -44.16 9.43
C ILE A 258 -18.34 -44.68 10.82
N ASP A 259 -18.57 -45.96 11.07
CA ASP A 259 -18.28 -46.60 12.35
C ASP A 259 -16.83 -46.41 12.78
N LYS A 260 -16.65 -46.04 14.05
CA LYS A 260 -15.34 -45.81 14.66
C LYS A 260 -14.38 -47.00 14.51
N ALA A 261 -14.90 -48.23 14.54
CA ALA A 261 -14.12 -49.45 14.33
C ALA A 261 -13.56 -49.54 12.89
N LEU A 262 -14.27 -49.02 11.90
CA LEU A 262 -13.85 -49.01 10.50
C LEU A 262 -12.82 -47.90 10.23
N ILE A 263 -12.97 -46.74 10.88
CA ILE A 263 -11.98 -45.66 10.91
C ILE A 263 -10.67 -46.16 11.55
N ASP A 264 -10.77 -46.82 12.71
CA ASP A 264 -9.63 -47.38 13.43
C ASP A 264 -8.95 -48.51 12.63
N LYS A 265 -9.71 -49.28 11.83
CA LYS A 265 -9.18 -50.32 10.92
C LYS A 265 -8.52 -49.73 9.66
N MET A 266 -8.90 -48.52 9.24
CA MET A 266 -8.30 -47.81 8.10
C MET A 266 -7.03 -47.03 8.47
N PHE A 267 -6.99 -46.43 9.66
CA PHE A 267 -5.91 -45.53 10.09
C PHE A 267 -5.08 -46.05 11.26
N GLY A 268 -5.42 -47.21 11.85
CA GLY A 268 -4.63 -47.86 12.90
C GLY A 268 -4.53 -46.98 14.16
N GLY A 269 -5.59 -46.96 14.96
CA GLY A 269 -5.72 -46.03 16.09
C GLY A 269 -4.62 -46.15 17.16
N GLY A 270 -3.93 -45.04 17.43
CA GLY A 270 -3.21 -44.80 18.68
C GLY A 270 -4.09 -44.01 19.67
N LYS A 271 -4.59 -44.73 20.69
CA LYS A 271 -5.08 -44.31 22.02
C LYS A 271 -5.59 -42.86 22.21
N ASP A 272 -6.92 -42.71 22.33
CA ASP A 272 -7.64 -42.55 23.62
C ASP A 272 -9.03 -41.96 23.37
N ALA A 273 -10.07 -42.81 23.41
CA ALA A 273 -11.47 -42.39 23.50
C ALA A 273 -12.33 -43.53 24.07
N SER A 274 -12.51 -43.54 25.39
CA SER A 274 -13.70 -44.07 26.08
C SER A 274 -14.16 -42.91 26.97
N LYS A 275 -15.39 -42.41 26.95
CA LYS A 275 -16.66 -43.10 27.26
C LYS A 275 -17.83 -42.16 26.92
N GLY A 276 -18.90 -42.69 26.35
CA GLY A 276 -20.29 -42.38 26.71
C GLY A 276 -20.91 -43.68 27.25
N GLU A 277 -21.88 -43.73 28.17
CA GLU A 277 -22.91 -42.77 28.57
C GLU A 277 -23.46 -43.07 29.99
N THR A 278 -24.18 -42.08 30.54
CA THR A 278 -25.22 -42.10 31.59
C THR A 278 -24.87 -42.48 33.04
N LYS A 279 -24.84 -41.46 33.91
CA LYS A 279 -25.85 -41.21 34.97
C LYS A 279 -25.58 -39.87 35.65
N ALA A 280 -26.65 -39.24 36.10
CA ALA A 280 -26.69 -37.96 36.79
C ALA A 280 -25.69 -37.90 37.95
N ASP A 281 -24.85 -36.86 37.97
CA ASP A 281 -24.43 -36.14 39.17
C ASP A 281 -23.51 -34.97 38.79
N ALA A 282 -23.59 -33.90 39.57
CA ALA A 282 -23.02 -32.58 39.31
C ALA A 282 -21.53 -32.58 38.89
N LYS A 283 -21.24 -32.10 37.68
CA LYS A 283 -19.86 -31.87 37.22
C LYS A 283 -19.33 -30.58 37.85
N LYS A 284 -18.58 -30.73 38.94
CA LYS A 284 -17.74 -29.68 39.53
C LYS A 284 -16.78 -29.17 38.45
N LYS A 285 -16.95 -27.91 38.04
CA LYS A 285 -16.10 -27.18 37.09
C LYS A 285 -14.72 -27.03 37.76
N GLU A 286 -13.67 -27.64 37.21
CA GLU A 286 -12.30 -27.38 37.67
C GLU A 286 -12.01 -25.88 37.51
N GLU A 287 -11.63 -25.22 38.60
CA GLU A 287 -11.31 -23.80 38.63
C GLU A 287 -10.00 -23.55 37.87
N PRO A 288 -9.91 -22.48 37.05
CA PRO A 288 -8.67 -22.11 36.37
C PRO A 288 -7.54 -21.91 37.39
N GLN A 289 -6.37 -22.53 37.15
CA GLN A 289 -5.21 -22.33 38.01
C GLN A 289 -4.76 -20.86 37.96
N LEU A 290 -4.89 -20.16 39.08
CA LEU A 290 -4.42 -18.78 39.25
C LEU A 290 -2.91 -18.76 39.59
N PRO A 291 -2.17 -17.71 39.20
CA PRO A 291 -0.77 -17.57 39.56
C PRO A 291 -0.57 -17.43 41.08
N PRO A 292 0.62 -17.79 41.60
CA PRO A 292 0.94 -17.69 43.02
C PRO A 292 0.73 -16.26 43.55
N GLY A 293 -0.18 -16.08 44.50
CA GLY A 293 -0.46 -14.78 45.14
C GLY A 293 -1.80 -14.14 44.76
N LEU A 294 -2.48 -14.59 43.70
CA LEU A 294 -3.85 -14.16 43.38
C LEU A 294 -4.87 -15.12 43.98
N LYS A 295 -5.86 -14.57 44.70
CA LYS A 295 -6.99 -15.33 45.25
C LYS A 295 -8.19 -15.29 44.28
N PRO A 296 -9.01 -16.35 44.22
CA PRO A 296 -10.27 -16.32 43.47
C PRO A 296 -11.15 -15.16 43.94
N LYS A 297 -11.67 -14.37 43.00
CA LYS A 297 -12.60 -13.27 43.30
C LYS A 297 -14.00 -13.81 43.61
N LYS A 298 -14.75 -13.09 44.44
CA LYS A 298 -16.17 -13.39 44.70
C LYS A 298 -16.98 -13.26 43.41
N VAL A 299 -17.73 -14.30 43.06
CA VAL A 299 -18.65 -14.26 41.92
C VAL A 299 -19.83 -13.36 42.26
N ILE A 300 -20.03 -12.29 41.48
CA ILE A 300 -21.18 -11.37 41.59
C ILE A 300 -22.23 -11.81 40.57
N GLN A 301 -23.48 -12.01 41.01
CA GLN A 301 -24.62 -12.31 40.15
C GLN A 301 -25.70 -11.23 40.33
N PRO A 302 -25.94 -10.38 39.31
CA PRO A 302 -27.05 -9.42 39.32
C PRO A 302 -28.41 -10.12 39.33
N ASN A 303 -29.45 -9.44 39.84
CA ASN A 303 -30.81 -9.98 39.88
C ASN A 303 -31.51 -9.94 38.51
N VAL A 304 -31.11 -9.01 37.65
CA VAL A 304 -31.65 -8.82 36.30
C VAL A 304 -30.57 -9.03 35.24
N LYS A 305 -30.97 -9.41 34.03
CA LYS A 305 -30.03 -9.55 32.92
C LYS A 305 -29.48 -8.17 32.55
N MET A 306 -28.19 -7.98 32.76
CA MET A 306 -27.47 -6.72 32.46
C MET A 306 -27.05 -6.66 30.99
N ARG A 307 -26.92 -5.44 30.45
CA ARG A 307 -26.17 -5.23 29.20
C ARG A 307 -24.69 -5.55 29.43
N ASN A 308 -24.06 -6.17 28.45
CA ASN A 308 -22.66 -6.59 28.57
C ASN A 308 -21.71 -5.39 28.39
N LEU A 309 -20.73 -5.26 29.27
CA LEU A 309 -19.57 -4.41 29.05
C LEU A 309 -18.55 -5.16 28.18
N HIS A 310 -18.27 -4.64 26.98
CA HIS A 310 -17.35 -5.25 26.02
C HIS A 310 -15.87 -4.93 26.31
N TRP A 311 -15.41 -5.17 27.53
CA TRP A 311 -14.01 -5.00 27.88
C TRP A 311 -13.15 -6.22 27.46
N THR A 312 -11.84 -6.03 27.38
CA THR A 312 -10.87 -7.12 27.18
C THR A 312 -10.13 -7.35 28.49
N PRO A 313 -10.47 -8.41 29.27
CA PRO A 313 -9.82 -8.67 30.55
C PRO A 313 -8.33 -8.98 30.39
N LEU A 314 -7.51 -8.51 31.33
CA LEU A 314 -6.11 -8.94 31.40
C LEU A 314 -6.03 -10.41 31.81
N ASN A 315 -5.03 -11.11 31.26
CA ASN A 315 -4.70 -12.45 31.71
C ASN A 315 -4.19 -12.39 33.17
N PRO A 316 -4.72 -13.21 34.10
CA PRO A 316 -4.27 -13.21 35.50
C PRO A 316 -2.75 -13.34 35.69
N PHE A 317 -2.03 -14.00 34.79
CA PHE A 317 -0.57 -14.15 34.83
C PHE A 317 0.21 -12.85 34.53
N ASP A 318 -0.43 -11.87 33.91
CA ASP A 318 0.21 -10.61 33.53
C ASP A 318 -0.02 -9.50 34.58
N VAL A 319 -0.85 -9.74 35.60
CA VAL A 319 -1.27 -8.72 36.58
C VAL A 319 -0.12 -8.24 37.47
N ASP A 320 0.83 -9.11 37.84
CA ASP A 320 1.85 -8.84 38.87
C ASP A 320 2.77 -7.64 38.58
N LYS A 321 2.96 -7.28 37.31
CA LYS A 321 3.80 -6.15 36.87
C LYS A 321 3.01 -4.92 36.44
N THR A 322 1.71 -4.91 36.71
CA THR A 322 0.81 -3.83 36.30
C THR A 322 0.24 -3.12 37.52
N ILE A 323 -0.32 -1.93 37.31
CA ILE A 323 -1.04 -1.17 38.34
C ILE A 323 -2.19 -1.98 38.98
N TRP A 324 -2.71 -3.00 38.28
CA TRP A 324 -3.83 -3.82 38.74
C TRP A 324 -3.49 -4.73 39.91
N LYS A 325 -2.20 -4.92 40.24
CA LYS A 325 -1.77 -5.64 41.44
C LYS A 325 -2.21 -4.93 42.73
N ASP A 326 -2.20 -3.60 42.72
CA ASP A 326 -2.44 -2.78 43.91
C ASP A 326 -3.88 -2.21 43.97
N ILE A 327 -4.74 -2.59 43.01
CA ILE A 327 -6.12 -2.13 42.92
C ILE A 327 -7.08 -3.25 43.37
N ASN A 328 -7.96 -2.93 44.32
CA ASN A 328 -8.98 -3.84 44.83
C ASN A 328 -10.39 -3.29 44.57
N ASP A 329 -11.17 -3.99 43.75
CA ASP A 329 -12.57 -3.67 43.43
C ASP A 329 -13.52 -3.88 44.62
N GLU A 330 -13.20 -4.78 45.57
CA GLU A 330 -14.04 -5.02 46.76
C GLU A 330 -14.08 -3.82 47.72
N ALA A 331 -13.12 -2.88 47.60
CA ALA A 331 -13.13 -1.64 48.36
C ALA A 331 -14.22 -0.65 47.91
N VAL A 332 -14.77 -0.83 46.69
CA VAL A 332 -15.78 0.05 46.12
C VAL A 332 -17.17 -0.53 46.37
N LYS A 333 -18.02 0.23 47.06
CA LYS A 333 -19.44 -0.11 47.23
C LYS A 333 -20.22 0.45 46.04
N LEU A 334 -20.73 -0.43 45.19
CA LEU A 334 -21.61 -0.07 44.06
C LEU A 334 -23.08 -0.13 44.50
N ASP A 335 -23.88 0.83 44.04
CA ASP A 335 -25.34 0.74 44.14
C ASP A 335 -25.85 -0.21 43.05
N ALA A 336 -26.05 -1.47 43.43
CA ALA A 336 -26.54 -2.50 42.50
C ALA A 336 -27.94 -2.19 41.98
N SER A 337 -28.79 -1.53 42.77
CA SER A 337 -30.17 -1.23 42.37
C SER A 337 -30.21 -0.15 41.29
N ASP A 338 -29.39 0.89 41.42
CA ASP A 338 -29.27 1.94 40.39
C ASP A 338 -28.65 1.39 39.10
N LEU A 339 -27.59 0.58 39.20
CA LEU A 339 -26.97 -0.09 38.05
C LEU A 339 -27.97 -0.98 37.31
N GLU A 340 -28.70 -1.83 38.03
CA GLU A 340 -29.70 -2.74 37.47
C GLU A 340 -30.85 -1.97 36.79
N SER A 341 -31.33 -0.87 37.40
CA SER A 341 -32.38 -0.02 36.82
C SER A 341 -31.96 0.61 35.48
N ASN A 342 -30.73 1.14 35.41
CA ASN A 342 -30.28 1.90 34.24
C ASN A 342 -29.69 1.03 33.12
N PHE A 343 -29.07 -0.11 33.45
CA PHE A 343 -28.27 -0.90 32.51
C PHE A 343 -28.74 -2.34 32.32
N CYS A 344 -29.92 -2.71 32.81
CA CYS A 344 -30.56 -3.96 32.43
C CYS A 344 -30.97 -3.98 30.95
N TRP A 345 -31.21 -5.18 30.42
CA TRP A 345 -32.01 -5.31 29.21
C TRP A 345 -33.42 -4.86 29.54
N LYS A 346 -33.86 -3.74 28.96
CA LYS A 346 -35.28 -3.40 28.95
C LYS A 346 -36.00 -4.54 28.26
N GLU A 347 -36.82 -5.27 29.01
CA GLU A 347 -37.80 -6.18 28.42
C GLU A 347 -38.71 -5.27 27.59
N ILE A 348 -38.44 -5.23 26.29
CA ILE A 348 -39.45 -4.74 25.36
C ILE A 348 -40.53 -5.82 25.51
N GLU A 349 -41.55 -5.52 26.30
CA GLU A 349 -42.85 -6.16 26.13
C GLU A 349 -43.22 -5.90 24.67
N ARG A 350 -42.77 -6.79 23.79
CA ARG A 350 -43.51 -7.09 22.58
C ARG A 350 -44.81 -7.57 23.17
N LYS A 351 -45.81 -6.69 23.24
CA LYS A 351 -47.20 -7.10 23.33
C LYS A 351 -47.29 -8.22 22.31
N THR A 352 -47.34 -9.46 22.79
CA THR A 352 -47.83 -10.57 21.99
C THR A 352 -49.13 -10.01 21.44
N PRO A 353 -49.24 -9.78 20.12
CA PRO A 353 -50.51 -9.38 19.59
C PRO A 353 -51.45 -10.51 20.00
N GLU A 354 -52.36 -10.18 20.90
CA GLU A 354 -53.56 -10.95 21.10
C GLU A 354 -54.05 -11.22 19.68
N LYS A 355 -54.16 -12.50 19.31
CA LYS A 355 -54.62 -12.95 18.00
C LYS A 355 -56.08 -12.51 17.84
N THR A 356 -56.27 -11.21 17.62
CA THR A 356 -57.35 -10.68 16.83
C THR A 356 -57.02 -11.11 15.40
N PRO A 357 -57.93 -11.80 14.69
CA PRO A 357 -57.75 -12.13 13.30
C PRO A 357 -57.97 -10.84 12.49
N THR A 358 -57.06 -9.90 12.66
CA THR A 358 -56.85 -8.82 11.72
C THR A 358 -55.68 -9.27 10.88
N SER A 359 -56.01 -9.71 9.67
CA SER A 359 -55.09 -9.88 8.56
C SER A 359 -54.18 -8.66 8.45
N SER A 360 -53.00 -8.71 9.07
CA SER A 360 -51.87 -7.97 8.53
C SER A 360 -51.68 -8.48 7.10
N PRO A 361 -51.62 -7.61 6.08
CA PRO A 361 -51.30 -8.09 4.75
C PRO A 361 -49.96 -8.81 4.88
N GLU A 362 -49.96 -10.09 4.53
CA GLU A 362 -48.77 -10.89 4.31
C GLU A 362 -47.84 -10.04 3.43
N GLU A 363 -46.82 -9.41 4.03
CA GLU A 363 -45.87 -8.61 3.26
C GLU A 363 -45.22 -9.60 2.30
N ALA A 364 -45.62 -9.51 1.03
CA ALA A 364 -45.27 -10.49 0.01
C ALA A 364 -43.77 -10.79 0.08
N GLU A 365 -43.42 -12.08 0.16
CA GLU A 365 -42.05 -12.54 0.27
C GLU A 365 -41.20 -11.88 -0.83
N LYS A 366 -40.26 -11.02 -0.42
CA LYS A 366 -39.39 -10.29 -1.34
C LYS A 366 -38.36 -11.25 -1.91
N VAL A 367 -38.23 -11.25 -3.22
CA VAL A 367 -37.27 -12.08 -3.94
C VAL A 367 -35.86 -11.53 -3.68
N THR A 368 -35.01 -12.37 -3.10
CA THR A 368 -33.59 -12.10 -2.86
C THR A 368 -32.75 -13.02 -3.76
N VAL A 369 -31.78 -12.44 -4.44
CA VAL A 369 -30.96 -13.14 -5.46
C VAL A 369 -29.47 -12.91 -5.21
N LEU A 370 -29.12 -11.81 -4.54
CA LEU A 370 -27.74 -11.54 -4.15
C LEU A 370 -27.30 -12.44 -2.99
N ASP A 371 -25.98 -12.62 -2.85
CA ASP A 371 -25.40 -13.23 -1.65
C ASP A 371 -25.91 -12.50 -0.40
N SER A 372 -26.37 -13.25 0.61
CA SER A 372 -26.91 -12.72 1.86
C SER A 372 -26.04 -11.64 2.51
N LYS A 373 -24.71 -11.81 2.54
CA LYS A 373 -23.78 -10.82 3.10
C LYS A 373 -23.66 -9.59 2.20
N ARG A 374 -23.66 -9.78 0.88
CA ARG A 374 -23.62 -8.69 -0.11
C ARG A 374 -24.89 -7.85 -0.04
N GLY A 375 -26.05 -8.49 -0.10
CA GLY A 375 -27.36 -7.85 0.03
C GLY A 375 -27.51 -7.10 1.36
N TYR A 376 -27.14 -7.73 2.48
CA TYR A 376 -27.18 -7.07 3.79
C TYR A 376 -26.31 -5.81 3.88
N ASN A 377 -25.08 -5.85 3.34
CA ASN A 377 -24.20 -4.69 3.33
C ASN A 377 -24.74 -3.53 2.48
N VAL A 378 -25.32 -3.85 1.31
CA VAL A 378 -25.99 -2.87 0.44
C VAL A 378 -27.21 -2.30 1.16
N GLU A 379 -28.02 -3.13 1.81
CA GLU A 379 -29.21 -2.70 2.55
C GLU A 379 -28.85 -1.75 3.71
N ILE A 380 -27.82 -2.07 4.49
CA ILE A 380 -27.30 -1.16 5.53
C ILE A 380 -26.89 0.18 4.92
N PHE A 381 -26.18 0.14 3.80
CA PHE A 381 -25.71 1.36 3.13
C PHE A 381 -26.89 2.21 2.66
N LEU A 382 -27.87 1.62 1.98
CA LEU A 382 -29.08 2.31 1.52
C LEU A 382 -29.87 2.89 2.70
N GLY A 383 -29.98 2.14 3.81
CA GLY A 383 -30.62 2.60 5.04
C GLY A 383 -29.92 3.79 5.71
N ARG A 384 -28.60 3.96 5.49
CA ARG A 384 -27.84 5.15 5.94
C ARG A 384 -27.95 6.31 4.97
N LEU A 385 -27.93 6.02 3.67
CA LEU A 385 -28.03 7.03 2.61
C LEU A 385 -29.42 7.67 2.57
N LYS A 386 -30.48 6.91 2.95
CA LYS A 386 -31.88 7.38 3.06
C LYS A 386 -32.35 8.14 1.82
N MET A 387 -31.96 7.65 0.65
CA MET A 387 -32.24 8.28 -0.63
C MET A 387 -32.90 7.28 -1.57
N ASP A 388 -33.83 7.75 -2.39
CA ASP A 388 -34.50 6.92 -3.38
C ASP A 388 -33.51 6.43 -4.45
N ASN A 389 -33.67 5.19 -4.92
CA ASN A 389 -32.76 4.58 -5.88
C ASN A 389 -32.68 5.35 -7.20
N TRP A 390 -33.78 5.99 -7.65
CA TRP A 390 -33.76 6.85 -8.83
C TRP A 390 -33.06 8.18 -8.56
N ALA A 391 -33.21 8.73 -7.36
CA ALA A 391 -32.46 9.92 -6.97
C ALA A 391 -30.95 9.63 -6.91
N ILE A 392 -30.54 8.45 -6.41
CA ILE A 392 -29.13 8.00 -6.46
C ILE A 392 -28.64 7.92 -7.90
N ARG A 393 -29.41 7.26 -8.78
CA ARG A 393 -29.10 7.12 -10.21
C ARG A 393 -28.91 8.48 -10.89
N ASP A 394 -29.83 9.40 -10.66
CA ASP A 394 -29.80 10.72 -11.27
C ASP A 394 -28.64 11.57 -10.75
N ALA A 395 -28.33 11.47 -9.45
CA ALA A 395 -27.17 12.13 -8.87
C ALA A 395 -25.85 11.60 -9.45
N MET A 396 -25.74 10.28 -9.70
CA MET A 396 -24.59 9.68 -10.39
C MET A 396 -24.47 10.13 -11.85
N LEU A 397 -25.59 10.27 -12.56
CA LEU A 397 -25.60 10.71 -13.96
C LEU A 397 -25.20 12.18 -14.09
N LYS A 398 -25.70 13.03 -13.18
CA LYS A 398 -25.42 14.47 -13.16
C LYS A 398 -24.09 14.82 -12.46
N MET A 399 -23.48 13.86 -11.77
CA MET A 399 -22.34 14.09 -10.88
C MET A 399 -22.62 15.24 -9.89
N ASP A 400 -23.78 15.19 -9.22
CA ASP A 400 -24.23 16.24 -8.31
C ASP A 400 -23.56 16.13 -6.93
N GLU A 401 -22.57 17.00 -6.69
CA GLU A 401 -21.77 17.05 -5.47
C GLU A 401 -22.55 17.56 -4.24
N ASN A 402 -23.74 18.17 -4.43
CA ASN A 402 -24.60 18.59 -3.32
C ASN A 402 -25.43 17.42 -2.75
N VAL A 403 -25.69 16.42 -3.59
CA VAL A 403 -26.52 15.26 -3.25
C VAL A 403 -25.64 14.09 -2.81
N LEU A 404 -24.57 13.82 -3.55
CA LEU A 404 -23.60 12.76 -3.22
C LEU A 404 -22.27 13.39 -2.80
N GLN A 405 -22.04 13.40 -1.49
CA GLN A 405 -20.77 13.82 -0.92
C GLN A 405 -19.68 12.75 -1.10
N ILE A 406 -18.41 13.15 -0.94
CA ILE A 406 -17.23 12.30 -1.15
C ILE A 406 -17.29 10.96 -0.41
N ASP A 407 -17.76 10.95 0.84
CA ASP A 407 -17.93 9.71 1.62
C ASP A 407 -18.95 8.77 0.99
N ALA A 408 -20.07 9.31 0.51
CA ALA A 408 -21.10 8.52 -0.16
C ALA A 408 -20.56 7.97 -1.49
N ILE A 409 -19.86 8.78 -2.29
CA ILE A 409 -19.23 8.36 -3.55
C ILE A 409 -18.24 7.21 -3.29
N ASN A 410 -17.36 7.35 -2.29
CA ASN A 410 -16.39 6.32 -1.92
C ASN A 410 -17.05 5.01 -1.46
N LYS A 411 -18.22 5.07 -0.82
CA LYS A 411 -19.00 3.87 -0.51
C LYS A 411 -19.69 3.30 -1.76
N LEU A 412 -20.25 4.14 -2.61
CA LEU A 412 -20.93 3.73 -3.85
C LEU A 412 -20.02 2.98 -4.80
N ILE A 413 -18.73 3.33 -4.90
CA ILE A 413 -17.72 2.58 -5.67
C ILE A 413 -17.72 1.09 -5.30
N ASN A 414 -17.89 0.78 -4.01
CA ASN A 414 -17.93 -0.60 -3.50
C ASN A 414 -19.28 -1.30 -3.70
N PHE A 415 -20.33 -0.55 -4.02
CA PHE A 415 -21.70 -1.03 -4.25
C PHE A 415 -22.15 -0.87 -5.71
N VAL A 416 -21.21 -0.69 -6.63
CA VAL A 416 -21.46 -0.92 -8.05
C VAL A 416 -21.62 -2.43 -8.27
N PRO A 417 -22.67 -2.89 -8.99
CA PRO A 417 -22.83 -4.30 -9.33
C PRO A 417 -21.63 -4.82 -10.13
N THR A 418 -21.13 -6.01 -9.83
CA THR A 418 -20.19 -6.68 -10.74
C THR A 418 -20.89 -7.10 -12.03
N PRO A 419 -20.17 -7.40 -13.12
CA PRO A 419 -20.79 -7.90 -14.35
C PRO A 419 -21.66 -9.14 -14.11
N GLU A 420 -21.20 -10.06 -13.26
CA GLU A 420 -21.94 -11.28 -12.91
C GLU A 420 -23.21 -10.97 -12.11
N GLU A 421 -23.14 -10.02 -11.16
CA GLU A 421 -24.30 -9.54 -10.40
C GLU A 421 -25.31 -8.84 -11.32
N ALA A 422 -24.83 -8.04 -12.30
CA ALA A 422 -25.69 -7.37 -13.26
C ALA A 422 -26.41 -8.36 -14.20
N ASP A 423 -25.72 -9.39 -14.68
CA ASP A 423 -26.28 -10.47 -15.50
C ASP A 423 -27.31 -11.29 -14.71
N LEU A 424 -27.01 -11.61 -13.45
CA LEU A 424 -27.93 -12.30 -12.55
C LEU A 424 -29.21 -11.49 -12.35
N ILE A 425 -29.09 -10.19 -12.04
CA ILE A 425 -30.24 -9.30 -11.87
C ILE A 425 -31.05 -9.12 -13.16
N SER A 426 -30.41 -9.23 -14.34
CA SER A 426 -31.11 -9.17 -15.64
C SER A 426 -32.13 -10.30 -15.82
N GLN A 427 -31.90 -11.46 -15.21
CA GLN A 427 -32.83 -12.61 -15.28
C GLN A 427 -34.13 -12.38 -14.49
N TYR A 428 -34.15 -11.37 -13.61
CA TYR A 428 -35.28 -11.06 -12.74
C TYR A 428 -35.88 -9.67 -13.03
N GLU A 429 -35.66 -9.10 -14.21
CA GLU A 429 -36.15 -7.76 -14.57
C GLU A 429 -37.68 -7.62 -14.51
N ASP A 430 -38.43 -8.66 -14.86
CA ASP A 430 -39.89 -8.64 -14.82
C ASP A 430 -40.47 -9.01 -13.45
N THR A 431 -39.62 -9.28 -12.45
CA THR A 431 -40.07 -9.64 -11.09
C THR A 431 -40.54 -8.39 -10.34
N PRO A 432 -41.82 -8.30 -9.93
CA PRO A 432 -42.37 -7.09 -9.34
C PRO A 432 -41.95 -6.88 -7.87
N ASN A 433 -41.51 -7.93 -7.17
CA ASN A 433 -41.25 -7.90 -5.72
C ASN A 433 -39.79 -8.25 -5.38
N LEU A 434 -38.83 -7.53 -5.96
CA LEU A 434 -37.41 -7.65 -5.61
C LEU A 434 -37.14 -6.98 -4.25
N ALA A 435 -36.22 -7.54 -3.46
CA ALA A 435 -35.73 -6.87 -2.27
C ALA A 435 -34.96 -5.57 -2.59
N ALA A 436 -34.73 -4.74 -1.57
CA ALA A 436 -34.19 -3.39 -1.75
C ALA A 436 -32.79 -3.37 -2.42
N PRO A 437 -31.83 -4.26 -2.05
CA PRO A 437 -30.53 -4.35 -2.72
C PRO A 437 -30.63 -4.70 -4.21
N GLU A 438 -31.49 -5.66 -4.56
CA GLU A 438 -31.74 -6.12 -5.93
C GLU A 438 -32.37 -5.02 -6.77
N THR A 439 -33.34 -4.30 -6.20
CA THR A 439 -33.97 -3.13 -6.84
C THR A 439 -32.94 -2.03 -7.11
N TYR A 440 -32.04 -1.79 -6.15
CA TYR A 440 -30.94 -0.83 -6.32
C TYR A 440 -30.00 -1.27 -7.45
N PHE A 441 -29.53 -2.52 -7.47
CA PHE A 441 -28.66 -3.02 -8.55
C PHE A 441 -29.33 -2.97 -9.92
N LYS A 442 -30.63 -3.30 -10.00
CA LYS A 442 -31.43 -3.22 -11.23
C LYS A 442 -31.44 -1.81 -11.81
N ILE A 443 -31.53 -0.79 -10.96
CA ILE A 443 -31.56 0.61 -11.40
C ILE A 443 -30.14 1.08 -11.77
N ILE A 444 -29.15 0.79 -10.93
CA ILE A 444 -27.80 1.33 -11.06
C ILE A 444 -27.01 0.69 -12.21
N LYS A 445 -27.24 -0.58 -12.54
CA LYS A 445 -26.60 -1.21 -13.72
C LYS A 445 -26.94 -0.49 -15.04
N SER A 446 -28.05 0.28 -15.08
CA SER A 446 -28.48 1.03 -16.27
C SER A 446 -27.83 2.42 -16.40
N VAL A 447 -27.02 2.85 -15.44
CA VAL A 447 -26.40 4.18 -15.45
C VAL A 447 -25.31 4.28 -16.52
N ASP A 448 -24.32 3.40 -16.45
CA ASP A 448 -23.16 3.34 -17.33
C ASP A 448 -22.45 1.99 -17.14
N SER A 449 -22.00 1.38 -18.24
CA SER A 449 -21.11 0.22 -18.25
C SER A 449 -19.81 0.40 -17.43
N ASN A 450 -19.32 1.64 -17.32
CA ASN A 450 -18.09 1.98 -16.58
C ASN A 450 -18.40 2.78 -15.31
N LEU A 451 -19.54 2.54 -14.67
CA LEU A 451 -19.98 3.32 -13.51
C LEU A 451 -18.92 3.34 -12.39
N LYS A 452 -18.27 2.21 -12.11
CA LYS A 452 -17.23 2.15 -11.08
C LYS A 452 -16.10 3.13 -11.38
N GLN A 453 -15.58 3.13 -12.60
CA GLN A 453 -14.53 4.04 -13.04
C GLN A 453 -14.99 5.50 -13.04
N ARG A 454 -16.25 5.77 -13.43
CA ARG A 454 -16.84 7.11 -13.33
C ARG A 454 -16.83 7.62 -11.89
N LEU A 455 -17.26 6.80 -10.93
CA LEU A 455 -17.28 7.16 -9.52
C LEU A 455 -15.86 7.33 -8.94
N GLU A 456 -14.91 6.48 -9.36
CA GLU A 456 -13.48 6.62 -9.00
C GLU A 456 -12.89 7.94 -9.52
N LEU A 457 -13.15 8.30 -10.78
CA LEU A 457 -12.71 9.57 -11.38
C LEU A 457 -13.40 10.77 -10.74
N TRP A 458 -14.67 10.64 -10.36
CA TRP A 458 -15.41 11.70 -9.69
C TRP A 458 -14.88 11.93 -8.27
N SER A 459 -14.63 10.85 -7.52
CA SER A 459 -13.96 10.91 -6.21
C SER A 459 -12.60 11.60 -6.32
N PHE A 460 -11.78 11.18 -7.28
CA PHE A 460 -10.49 11.81 -7.58
C PHE A 460 -10.62 13.29 -7.91
N LYS A 461 -11.57 13.69 -8.77
CA LYS A 461 -11.82 15.10 -9.12
C LYS A 461 -12.08 15.95 -7.89
N ILE A 462 -12.91 15.47 -6.96
CA ILE A 462 -13.28 16.22 -5.74
C ILE A 462 -12.04 16.43 -4.86
N GLN A 463 -11.22 15.39 -4.69
CA GLN A 463 -10.06 15.42 -3.78
C GLN A 463 -8.82 16.09 -4.38
N PHE A 464 -8.72 16.16 -5.71
CA PHE A 464 -7.50 16.57 -6.42
C PHE A 464 -6.93 17.91 -5.94
N SER A 465 -7.76 18.93 -5.76
CA SER A 465 -7.27 20.26 -5.37
C SER A 465 -6.66 20.29 -3.97
N GLU A 466 -7.24 19.54 -3.03
CA GLU A 466 -6.73 19.47 -1.66
C GLU A 466 -5.47 18.62 -1.58
N GLU A 467 -5.44 17.50 -2.32
CA GLU A 467 -4.25 16.65 -2.42
C GLU A 467 -3.07 17.40 -3.04
N VAL A 468 -3.27 18.07 -4.18
CA VAL A 468 -2.21 18.86 -4.83
C VAL A 468 -1.71 19.96 -3.90
N LYS A 469 -2.61 20.66 -3.20
CA LYS A 469 -2.24 21.70 -2.26
C LYS A 469 -1.42 21.14 -1.09
N SER A 470 -1.85 20.03 -0.51
CA SER A 470 -1.12 19.37 0.58
C SER A 470 0.28 18.95 0.15
N GLU A 471 0.42 18.39 -1.06
CA GLU A 471 1.73 17.90 -1.50
C GLU A 471 2.66 19.06 -1.89
N GLN A 472 2.09 20.13 -2.47
CA GLN A 472 2.80 21.36 -2.73
C GLN A 472 3.35 21.99 -1.44
N GLU A 473 2.55 22.06 -0.37
CA GLU A 473 2.98 22.59 0.93
C GLU A 473 4.16 21.81 1.51
N LYS A 474 4.14 20.47 1.41
CA LYS A 474 5.26 19.60 1.83
C LYS A 474 6.53 19.87 1.02
N ILE A 475 6.41 19.95 -0.30
CA ILE A 475 7.55 20.24 -1.19
C ILE A 475 8.14 21.62 -0.88
N GLU A 476 7.29 22.61 -0.66
CA GLU A 476 7.73 23.96 -0.31
C GLU A 476 8.40 24.02 1.06
N ALA A 477 7.90 23.30 2.06
CA ALA A 477 8.53 23.20 3.37
C ALA A 477 9.96 22.66 3.26
N VAL A 478 10.15 21.54 2.53
CA VAL A 478 11.49 20.97 2.26
C VAL A 478 12.37 21.97 1.51
N ASN A 479 11.84 22.64 0.48
CA ASN A 479 12.60 23.65 -0.27
C ASN A 479 13.03 24.82 0.61
N ARG A 480 12.14 25.33 1.48
CA ARG A 480 12.47 26.39 2.45
C ARG A 480 13.57 25.93 3.41
N GLY A 481 13.45 24.71 3.95
CA GLY A 481 14.46 24.10 4.83
C GLY A 481 15.84 23.92 4.17
N VAL A 482 15.89 23.49 2.91
CA VAL A 482 17.15 23.37 2.16
C VAL A 482 17.74 24.76 1.88
N GLN A 483 16.91 25.74 1.55
CA GLN A 483 17.35 27.12 1.28
C GLN A 483 17.89 27.80 2.54
N SER A 484 17.24 27.63 3.69
CA SER A 484 17.72 28.19 4.97
C SER A 484 19.09 27.63 5.34
N LEU A 485 19.28 26.30 5.25
CA LEU A 485 20.59 25.66 5.45
C LEU A 485 21.67 26.19 4.51
N ARG A 486 21.36 26.37 3.22
CA ARG A 486 22.33 26.84 2.22
C ARG A 486 22.68 28.32 2.36
N LYS A 487 21.72 29.15 2.78
CA LYS A 487 21.89 30.61 2.85
C LYS A 487 22.42 31.09 4.21
N SER A 488 22.13 30.36 5.30
CA SER A 488 22.58 30.76 6.64
C SER A 488 24.11 30.87 6.70
N THR A 489 24.58 32.08 6.93
CA THR A 489 26.01 32.37 7.14
C THR A 489 26.41 32.00 8.57
N ASN A 490 25.53 32.18 9.54
CA ASN A 490 25.75 31.82 10.94
C ASN A 490 25.90 30.31 11.12
N PHE A 491 25.07 29.50 10.45
CA PHE A 491 25.21 28.04 10.48
C PHE A 491 26.53 27.58 9.86
N LYS A 492 26.94 28.17 8.73
CA LYS A 492 28.25 27.88 8.13
C LYS A 492 29.40 28.22 9.07
N LYS A 493 29.34 29.38 9.73
CA LYS A 493 30.32 29.76 10.75
C LYS A 493 30.35 28.76 11.91
N MET A 494 29.19 28.34 12.42
CA MET A 494 29.09 27.33 13.47
C MET A 494 29.79 26.02 13.07
N LEU A 495 29.55 25.54 11.84
CA LEU A 495 30.26 24.37 11.31
C LEU A 495 31.77 24.59 11.20
N THR A 496 32.22 25.80 10.85
CA THR A 496 33.65 26.16 10.83
C THR A 496 34.28 26.09 12.23
N TYR A 497 33.61 26.57 13.27
CA TYR A 497 34.09 26.44 14.65
C TYR A 497 34.21 24.97 15.07
N VAL A 498 33.21 24.15 14.75
CA VAL A 498 33.24 22.72 15.03
C VAL A 498 34.39 22.04 14.28
N LEU A 499 34.61 22.39 13.02
CA LEU A 499 35.72 21.87 12.22
C LEU A 499 37.09 22.24 12.81
N ALA A 500 37.26 23.51 13.22
CA ALA A 500 38.51 24.00 13.81
C ALA A 500 38.82 23.26 15.14
N VAL A 501 37.82 23.14 16.01
CA VAL A 501 37.97 22.43 17.30
C VAL A 501 38.24 20.95 17.06
N GLY A 502 37.50 20.30 16.15
CA GLY A 502 37.72 18.90 15.80
C GLY A 502 39.13 18.65 15.25
N ASN A 503 39.63 19.52 14.38
CA ASN A 503 40.98 19.42 13.82
C ASN A 503 42.08 19.62 14.86
N TYR A 504 41.87 20.54 15.82
CA TYR A 504 42.80 20.74 16.92
C TYR A 504 42.84 19.51 17.85
N MET A 505 41.67 19.03 18.27
CA MET A 505 41.55 17.88 19.17
C MET A 505 42.09 16.58 18.55
N ASN A 506 41.90 16.39 17.24
CA ASN A 506 42.36 15.22 16.50
C ASN A 506 43.75 15.40 15.87
N GLY A 507 44.48 16.47 16.24
CA GLY A 507 45.83 16.73 15.75
C GLY A 507 46.77 15.54 15.97
N GLY A 508 47.59 15.22 14.96
CA GLY A 508 48.51 14.07 15.01
C GLY A 508 47.85 12.70 14.82
N THR A 509 46.53 12.64 14.60
CA THR A 509 45.80 11.40 14.27
C THR A 509 45.38 11.39 12.81
N LYS A 510 44.97 10.21 12.30
CA LYS A 510 44.35 10.07 10.96
C LYS A 510 43.06 10.87 10.78
N ASN A 511 42.45 11.35 11.87
CA ASN A 511 41.21 12.13 11.86
C ASN A 511 41.46 13.65 11.99
N GLY A 512 42.72 14.08 12.12
CA GLY A 512 43.10 15.50 12.09
C GLY A 512 43.20 16.07 10.68
N ALA A 513 43.38 17.38 10.57
CA ALA A 513 43.53 18.11 9.30
C ALA A 513 42.42 17.82 8.25
N ALA A 514 41.19 17.58 8.73
CA ALA A 514 40.03 17.37 7.88
C ALA A 514 39.56 18.68 7.24
N PHE A 515 39.06 18.59 6.00
CA PHE A 515 38.42 19.70 5.29
C PHE A 515 36.92 19.82 5.58
N GLY A 516 36.34 18.83 6.27
CA GLY A 516 34.92 18.76 6.60
C GLY A 516 34.58 17.48 7.37
N PHE A 517 33.34 17.38 7.84
CA PHE A 517 32.85 16.22 8.58
C PHE A 517 31.40 15.88 8.19
N LYS A 518 30.97 14.65 8.44
CA LYS A 518 29.58 14.22 8.23
C LYS A 518 28.67 14.89 9.26
N LEU A 519 27.51 15.42 8.86
CA LEU A 519 26.60 16.15 9.77
C LEU A 519 26.18 15.35 11.02
N ASN A 520 26.06 14.02 10.92
CA ASN A 520 25.76 13.17 12.08
C ASN A 520 26.82 13.30 13.20
N SER A 521 28.04 13.72 12.90
CA SER A 521 29.08 13.99 13.91
C SER A 521 28.71 15.09 14.89
N LEU A 522 27.77 15.99 14.55
CA LEU A 522 27.27 17.03 15.47
C LEU A 522 26.68 16.43 16.76
N THR A 523 26.08 15.23 16.67
CA THR A 523 25.54 14.51 17.84
C THR A 523 26.63 14.08 18.83
N GLN A 524 27.90 14.03 18.42
CA GLN A 524 29.02 13.62 19.28
C GLN A 524 29.51 14.76 20.19
N LEU A 525 29.15 16.01 19.89
CA LEU A 525 29.56 17.18 20.68
C LEU A 525 29.01 17.14 22.11
N SER A 526 27.83 16.52 22.31
CA SER A 526 27.24 16.31 23.64
C SER A 526 27.86 15.13 24.41
N ARG A 527 28.62 14.26 23.74
CA ARG A 527 29.22 13.07 24.34
C ARG A 527 30.63 13.30 24.85
N SER A 528 31.41 14.13 24.15
CA SER A 528 32.76 14.50 24.58
C SER A 528 32.71 15.47 25.75
N ARG A 529 33.48 15.23 26.81
CA ARG A 529 33.48 16.02 28.05
C ARG A 529 34.86 16.58 28.38
N THR A 530 34.90 17.61 29.20
CA THR A 530 36.13 18.10 29.82
C THR A 530 36.72 17.07 30.79
N VAL A 531 38.00 17.25 31.12
CA VAL A 531 38.74 16.38 32.05
C VAL A 531 38.06 16.27 33.42
N ASP A 532 37.45 17.37 33.90
CA ASP A 532 36.71 17.41 35.16
C ASP A 532 35.26 16.93 35.06
N ASN A 533 34.81 16.49 33.88
CA ASN A 533 33.46 16.05 33.55
C ASN A 533 32.33 17.07 33.78
N LYS A 534 32.66 18.34 34.09
CA LYS A 534 31.66 19.37 34.41
C LYS A 534 30.90 19.91 33.21
N GLN A 535 31.53 19.89 32.03
CA GLN A 535 30.90 20.38 30.81
C GLN A 535 31.18 19.45 29.62
N THR A 536 30.25 19.44 28.67
CA THR A 536 30.39 18.80 27.36
C THR A 536 31.12 19.72 26.39
N LEU A 537 31.63 19.16 25.29
CA LEU A 537 32.25 19.94 24.22
C LEU A 537 31.26 20.92 23.59
N LEU A 538 29.98 20.54 23.50
CA LEU A 538 28.90 21.43 23.06
C LEU A 538 28.75 22.65 24.00
N GLN A 539 28.71 22.43 25.32
CA GLN A 539 28.62 23.52 26.30
C GLN A 539 29.86 24.41 26.27
N TYR A 540 31.05 23.83 26.13
CA TYR A 540 32.28 24.58 25.97
C TYR A 540 32.26 25.47 24.70
N LEU A 541 31.84 24.90 23.56
CA LEU A 541 31.69 25.64 22.31
C LEU A 541 30.68 26.80 22.44
N TYR A 542 29.55 26.56 23.10
CA TYR A 542 28.56 27.61 23.37
C TYR A 542 29.18 28.78 24.14
N VAL A 543 29.84 28.51 25.27
CA VAL A 543 30.49 29.57 26.09
C VAL A 543 31.57 30.32 25.30
N GLN A 544 32.34 29.61 24.47
CA GLN A 544 33.35 30.25 23.61
C GLN A 544 32.71 31.17 22.55
N LEU A 545 31.60 30.75 21.94
CA LEU A 545 30.89 31.54 20.95
C LEU A 545 30.18 32.74 21.57
N GLU A 546 29.59 32.57 22.75
CA GLU A 546 28.95 33.65 23.50
C GLU A 546 29.93 34.79 23.78
N GLN A 547 31.19 34.47 24.08
CA GLN A 547 32.25 35.44 24.33
C GLN A 547 32.87 36.05 23.05
N LYS A 548 32.90 35.32 21.93
CA LYS A 548 33.71 35.69 20.73
C LYS A 548 32.90 36.10 19.51
N ASP A 549 31.77 35.46 19.24
CA ASP A 549 30.90 35.74 18.09
C ASP A 549 29.46 35.34 18.40
N THR A 550 28.77 36.16 19.20
CA THR A 550 27.39 35.90 19.67
C THR A 550 26.40 35.76 18.50
N LYS A 551 26.65 36.41 17.36
CA LYS A 551 25.80 36.32 16.16
C LYS A 551 25.73 34.90 15.60
N VAL A 552 26.79 34.09 15.79
CA VAL A 552 26.78 32.69 15.36
C VAL A 552 25.74 31.88 16.11
N LEU A 553 25.45 32.23 17.37
CA LEU A 553 24.44 31.55 18.18
C LEU A 553 23.01 31.76 17.66
N GLU A 554 22.78 32.83 16.88
CA GLU A 554 21.47 33.13 16.26
C GLU A 554 21.17 32.25 15.04
N PHE A 555 22.05 31.30 14.67
CA PHE A 555 21.84 30.42 13.52
C PHE A 555 20.54 29.59 13.61
N SER A 556 20.03 29.34 14.81
CA SER A 556 18.73 28.66 14.98
C SER A 556 17.58 29.46 14.36
N ASN A 557 17.65 30.79 14.39
CA ASN A 557 16.64 31.66 13.79
C ASN A 557 16.68 31.58 12.27
N ASP A 558 17.89 31.51 11.68
CA ASP A 558 18.06 31.31 10.25
C ASP A 558 17.44 29.97 9.78
N LEU A 559 17.41 28.97 10.67
CA LEU A 559 16.99 27.61 10.40
C LEU A 559 15.57 27.28 10.88
N ALA A 560 14.78 28.26 11.32
CA ALA A 560 13.43 28.03 11.87
C ALA A 560 12.50 27.25 10.93
N SER A 561 12.70 27.37 9.60
CA SER A 561 11.94 26.63 8.58
C SER A 561 12.26 25.13 8.48
N LEU A 562 13.25 24.63 9.23
CA LEU A 562 13.56 23.20 9.25
C LEU A 562 12.52 22.37 9.99
N ASP A 563 11.87 22.94 11.01
CA ASP A 563 10.86 22.21 11.79
C ASP A 563 9.68 21.82 10.89
N ASP A 564 9.21 22.75 10.04
CA ASP A 564 8.19 22.51 9.01
C ASP A 564 8.59 21.37 8.05
N ALA A 565 9.88 21.27 7.71
CA ALA A 565 10.39 20.26 6.78
C ALA A 565 10.56 18.87 7.42
N THR A 566 10.58 18.79 8.75
CA THR A 566 10.75 17.52 9.50
C THR A 566 9.45 16.95 10.03
N THR A 567 8.39 17.75 10.04
CA THR A 567 7.06 17.40 10.58
C THR A 567 6.00 17.15 9.50
N GLY A 568 6.28 17.50 8.23
CA GLY A 568 5.38 17.37 7.08
C GLY A 568 5.32 16.01 6.42
#